data_AF-A0A7W1RZP9-F1
#
_entry.id   AF-A0A7W1RZP9-F1
#
_cell.length_a   1.000
_cell.length_b   1.000
_cell.length_c   1.000
_cell.angle_alpha   90.00
_cell.angle_beta   90.00
_cell.angle_gamma   90.00
#
_symmetry.space_group_name_H-M   'P 1'
#
loop_
_entity.id
_entity.type
_entity.pdbx_description
1 polymer ?
#
loop_
_entity_poly.entity_id
_entity_poly.type
_entity_poly.pdbx_seq_one_letter_code
_entity_poly.pdbx_strand_id
1 'polypeptide(L)'
;MNAQRRGTVIILVAGAAALMATLVLAFLVRMRSDGEESNQVVRDTQARIMLLAACGYVLEAGRLGYDVDPQLPDPVPHEEAYGWIDVRDGSTGPRDRDGTALYSS
;
A
#
# COMPACT_ATOMS: atom_id res chain seq x y z
N MET A 1 20.54 -40.23 52.48
CA MET A 1 21.11 -39.30 51.48
C MET A 1 21.77 -38.14 52.22
N ASN A 2 23.10 -37.95 52.07
CA ASN A 2 23.86 -36.92 52.77
C ASN A 2 23.47 -35.51 52.29
N ALA A 3 23.36 -34.54 53.21
CA ALA A 3 22.94 -33.16 52.93
C ALA A 3 23.74 -32.49 51.79
N GLN A 4 25.04 -32.78 51.70
CA GLN A 4 25.92 -32.30 50.63
C GLN A 4 25.41 -32.64 49.22
N ARG A 5 25.04 -33.91 48.98
CA ARG A 5 24.58 -34.36 47.65
C ARG A 5 23.26 -33.71 47.25
N ARG A 6 22.39 -33.45 48.25
CA ARG A 6 21.08 -32.83 48.05
C ARG A 6 21.22 -31.36 47.62
N GLY A 7 22.18 -30.63 48.20
CA GLY A 7 22.51 -29.26 47.81
C GLY A 7 23.05 -29.16 46.38
N THR A 8 23.99 -30.04 46.01
CA THR A 8 24.57 -30.03 44.65
C THR A 8 23.53 -30.28 43.56
N VAL A 9 22.58 -31.19 43.79
CA VAL A 9 21.50 -31.47 42.82
C VAL A 9 20.62 -30.24 42.61
N ILE A 10 20.29 -29.50 43.67
CA ILE A 10 19.47 -28.28 43.55
C ILE A 10 20.19 -27.22 42.72
N ILE A 11 21.50 -27.04 42.92
CA ILE A 11 22.30 -26.07 42.16
C ILE A 11 22.35 -26.44 40.68
N LEU A 12 22.55 -27.72 40.35
CA LEU A 12 22.58 -28.19 38.96
C LEU A 12 21.23 -28.00 38.27
N VAL A 13 20.14 -28.36 38.95
CA VAL A 13 18.79 -28.19 38.39
C VAL A 13 18.44 -26.72 38.23
N ALA A 14 18.77 -25.87 39.21
CA ALA A 14 18.55 -24.43 39.10
C ALA A 14 19.37 -23.81 37.95
N GLY A 15 20.63 -24.24 37.78
CA GLY A 15 21.47 -23.82 36.66
C GLY A 15 20.90 -24.26 35.31
N ALA A 16 20.49 -25.52 35.17
CA ALA A 16 19.86 -26.03 33.95
C ALA A 16 18.54 -25.30 33.62
N ALA A 17 17.71 -25.06 34.64
CA ALA A 17 16.48 -24.29 34.48
C ALA A 17 16.76 -22.83 34.06
N ALA A 18 17.77 -22.18 34.65
CA ALA A 18 18.17 -20.83 34.28
C ALA A 18 18.70 -20.75 32.83
N LEU A 19 19.47 -21.74 32.38
CA LEU A 19 19.94 -21.82 31.00
C LEU A 19 18.77 -21.98 30.02
N MET A 20 17.83 -22.88 30.32
CA MET A 20 16.62 -23.06 29.51
C MET A 20 15.77 -21.80 29.46
N ALA A 21 15.56 -21.15 30.61
CA ALA A 21 14.82 -19.89 30.69
C ALA A 21 15.50 -18.77 29.87
N THR A 22 16.84 -18.73 29.86
CA THR A 22 17.60 -17.75 29.09
C THR A 22 17.45 -17.97 27.59
N LEU A 23 17.46 -19.22 27.13
CA LEU A 23 17.22 -19.56 25.72
C LEU A 23 15.80 -19.20 25.29
N VAL A 24 14.81 -19.50 26.12
CA VAL A 24 13.40 -19.12 25.86
C VAL A 24 13.26 -17.60 25.77
N LEU A 25 13.88 -16.86 26.70
CA LEU A 25 13.84 -15.40 26.68
C LEU A 25 14.49 -14.83 25.42
N ALA A 26 15.67 -15.33 25.03
CA ALA A 26 16.35 -14.91 23.82
C ALA A 26 15.48 -15.17 22.57
N PHE A 27 14.82 -16.33 22.50
CA PHE A 27 13.91 -16.67 21.42
C PHE A 27 12.70 -15.73 21.35
N LEU A 28 12.06 -15.44 22.48
CA LEU A 28 10.92 -14.52 22.55
C LEU A 28 11.29 -13.10 22.14
N VAL A 29 12.44 -12.60 22.59
CA VAL A 29 12.96 -11.28 22.20
C VAL A 29 13.19 -11.23 20.69
N ARG A 30 13.78 -12.29 20.12
CA ARG A 30 14.00 -12.36 18.67
C ARG A 30 12.69 -12.35 17.88
N MET A 31 11.72 -13.18 18.25
CA MET A 31 10.40 -13.22 17.60
C MET A 31 9.70 -11.86 17.63
N ARG A 32 9.80 -11.14 18.76
CA ARG A 32 9.23 -9.80 18.87
C ARG A 32 9.92 -8.81 17.92
N SER A 33 11.25 -8.84 17.86
CA SER A 33 12.02 -8.00 16.94
C SER A 33 11.64 -8.26 15.48
N ASP A 34 11.55 -9.54 15.08
CA ASP A 34 11.18 -9.92 13.71
C ASP A 34 9.74 -9.46 13.39
N GLY A 35 8.82 -9.53 14.37
CA GLY A 35 7.45 -9.02 14.22
C GLY A 35 7.35 -7.49 14.10
N GLU A 36 8.18 -6.75 14.84
CA GLU A 36 8.25 -5.28 14.76
C GLU A 36 8.80 -4.82 13.40
N GLU A 37 9.84 -5.49 12.89
CA GLU A 37 10.41 -5.22 11.56
C GLU A 37 9.40 -5.51 10.44
N SER A 38 8.71 -6.65 10.50
CA SER A 38 7.68 -7.00 9.51
C SER A 38 6.54 -5.97 9.46
N ASN A 39 6.08 -5.50 10.62
CA ASN A 39 5.03 -4.48 10.70
C ASN A 39 5.43 -3.16 10.02
N GLN A 40 6.70 -2.77 10.10
CA GLN A 40 7.18 -1.57 9.44
C GLN A 40 7.10 -1.70 7.91
N VAL A 41 7.52 -2.84 7.36
CA VAL A 41 7.46 -3.13 5.92
C VAL A 41 6.03 -3.18 5.41
N VAL A 42 5.10 -3.78 6.18
CA VAL A 42 3.67 -3.83 5.83
C VAL A 42 3.09 -2.43 5.75
N ARG A 43 3.38 -1.56 6.74
CA ARG A 43 2.88 -0.18 6.75
C ARG A 43 3.42 0.63 5.58
N ASP A 44 4.70 0.52 5.26
CA ASP A 44 5.31 1.21 4.11
C ASP A 44 4.66 0.75 2.79
N THR A 45 4.49 -0.56 2.63
CA THR A 45 3.85 -1.14 1.44
C THR A 45 2.40 -0.66 1.29
N GLN A 46 1.62 -0.66 2.37
CA GLN A 46 0.25 -0.16 2.37
C GLN A 46 0.19 1.34 2.00
N ALA A 47 1.09 2.15 2.55
CA ALA A 47 1.16 3.58 2.22
C ALA A 47 1.45 3.82 0.74
N ARG A 48 2.39 3.06 0.16
CA ARG A 48 2.71 3.12 -1.29
C ARG A 48 1.54 2.70 -2.16
N ILE A 49 0.86 1.61 -1.81
CA ILE A 49 -0.33 1.14 -2.54
C ILE A 49 -1.43 2.19 -2.50
N MET A 50 -1.71 2.75 -1.32
CA MET A 50 -2.73 3.78 -1.15
C MET A 50 -2.39 5.05 -1.96
N LEU A 51 -1.13 5.48 -1.94
CA LEU A 51 -0.68 6.62 -2.73
C LEU A 51 -0.84 6.36 -4.23
N LEU A 52 -0.41 5.19 -4.71
CA LEU A 52 -0.56 4.80 -6.12
C LEU A 52 -2.04 4.78 -6.53
N ALA A 53 -2.91 4.19 -5.70
CA ALA A 53 -4.33 4.14 -5.95
C ALA A 53 -4.96 5.54 -5.99
N ALA A 54 -4.57 6.44 -5.07
CA ALA A 54 -5.03 7.82 -5.07
C ALA A 54 -4.56 8.58 -6.31
N CYS A 55 -3.29 8.44 -6.71
CA CYS A 55 -2.79 9.02 -7.96
C CYS A 55 -3.52 8.46 -9.18
N GLY A 56 -3.77 7.15 -9.23
CA GLY A 56 -4.57 6.52 -10.27
C GLY A 56 -5.98 7.09 -10.34
N TYR A 57 -6.65 7.21 -9.19
CA TYR A 57 -7.97 7.84 -9.12
C TYR A 57 -7.95 9.28 -9.61
N VAL A 58 -6.96 10.09 -9.24
CA VAL A 58 -6.85 11.48 -9.73
C VAL A 58 -6.64 11.53 -11.24
N LEU A 59 -5.82 10.63 -11.80
CA LEU A 59 -5.61 10.57 -13.25
C LEU A 59 -6.88 10.14 -13.98
N GLU A 60 -7.61 9.16 -13.47
CA GLU A 60 -8.88 8.71 -14.07
C GLU A 60 -10.00 9.73 -13.87
N ALA A 61 -10.09 10.36 -12.71
CA ALA A 61 -11.07 11.43 -12.44
C ALA A 61 -10.76 12.70 -13.24
N GLY A 62 -9.48 12.98 -13.53
CA GLY A 62 -9.08 14.03 -14.47
C GLY A 62 -9.50 13.74 -15.92
N ARG A 63 -9.87 12.49 -16.23
CA ARG A 63 -10.45 12.08 -17.53
C ARG A 63 -11.98 12.06 -17.52
N LEU A 64 -12.63 12.30 -16.37
CA LEU A 64 -14.06 12.60 -16.33
C LEU A 64 -14.23 13.97 -16.97
N GLY A 65 -14.77 13.95 -18.17
CA GLY A 65 -14.90 15.14 -18.97
C GLY A 65 -16.16 15.94 -18.67
N TYR A 66 -16.40 16.94 -19.51
CA TYR A 66 -17.65 17.69 -19.50
C TYR A 66 -18.78 16.80 -20.08
N ASP A 67 -19.94 16.84 -19.43
CA ASP A 67 -21.20 16.28 -19.95
C ASP A 67 -21.66 17.06 -21.21
N VAL A 68 -21.33 18.34 -21.25
CA VAL A 68 -21.77 19.31 -22.25
C VAL A 68 -20.53 20.00 -22.81
N ASP A 69 -20.29 19.91 -24.12
CA ASP A 69 -19.10 20.51 -24.74
C ASP A 69 -19.10 22.04 -24.55
N PRO A 70 -18.12 22.62 -23.84
CA PRO A 70 -18.08 24.06 -23.56
C PRO A 70 -17.79 24.93 -24.80
N GLN A 71 -17.36 24.34 -25.93
CA GLN A 71 -17.03 25.06 -27.15
C GLN A 71 -18.21 25.17 -28.14
N LEU A 72 -19.27 24.38 -27.95
CA LEU A 72 -20.44 24.36 -28.82
C LEU A 72 -21.48 25.40 -28.38
N PRO A 73 -22.05 26.21 -29.30
CA PRO A 73 -23.05 27.22 -28.98
C PRO A 73 -24.43 26.67 -28.60
N ASP A 74 -24.75 25.42 -28.96
CA ASP A 74 -25.96 24.70 -28.54
C ASP A 74 -25.58 23.27 -28.16
N PRO A 75 -25.11 23.06 -26.92
CA PRO A 75 -24.36 21.86 -26.60
C PRO A 75 -25.29 20.71 -26.19
N VAL A 76 -25.16 19.58 -26.89
CA VAL A 76 -25.92 18.35 -26.64
C VAL A 76 -25.30 17.61 -25.44
N PRO A 77 -26.10 17.17 -24.45
CA PRO A 77 -25.59 16.34 -23.35
C PRO A 77 -25.04 15.01 -23.87
N HIS A 78 -23.89 14.58 -23.37
CA HIS A 78 -23.29 13.30 -23.72
C HIS A 78 -23.84 12.21 -22.79
N GLU A 79 -24.11 11.00 -23.31
CA GLU A 79 -24.52 9.87 -22.45
C GLU A 79 -23.38 9.42 -21.52
N GLU A 80 -22.11 9.66 -21.90
CA GLU A 80 -20.91 9.35 -21.13
C GLU A 80 -19.91 10.53 -21.19
N ALA A 81 -19.65 11.19 -20.05
CA ALA A 81 -18.81 12.38 -19.98
C ALA A 81 -17.30 12.04 -20.06
N TYR A 82 -16.79 11.88 -21.27
CA TYR A 82 -15.35 11.68 -21.56
C TYR A 82 -14.63 12.92 -22.11
N GLY A 83 -15.33 14.06 -22.25
CA GLY A 83 -14.77 15.27 -22.86
C GLY A 83 -13.73 16.01 -22.01
N TRP A 84 -12.44 15.85 -22.28
CA TRP A 84 -11.38 16.72 -21.74
C TRP A 84 -10.90 17.73 -22.78
N ILE A 85 -10.26 18.83 -22.38
CA ILE A 85 -9.58 19.72 -23.33
C ILE A 85 -8.17 19.19 -23.61
N ASP A 86 -7.86 18.97 -24.89
CA ASP A 86 -6.52 18.58 -25.31
C ASP A 86 -5.55 19.75 -25.13
N VAL A 87 -4.51 19.56 -24.31
CA VAL A 87 -3.51 20.60 -24.03
C VAL A 87 -2.63 20.95 -25.23
N ARG A 88 -2.62 20.13 -26.29
CA ARG A 88 -1.81 20.34 -27.49
C ARG A 88 -2.39 21.43 -28.39
N ASP A 89 -3.72 21.50 -28.48
CA ASP A 89 -4.42 22.38 -29.43
C ASP A 89 -5.61 23.14 -28.82
N GLY A 90 -5.96 22.89 -27.56
CA GLY A 90 -7.05 23.56 -26.85
C GLY A 90 -8.45 23.11 -27.29
N SER A 91 -8.57 22.04 -28.08
CA SER A 91 -9.85 21.53 -28.56
C SER A 91 -10.41 20.39 -27.69
N THR A 92 -11.71 20.08 -27.83
CA THR A 92 -12.35 18.97 -27.11
C THR A 92 -11.79 17.61 -27.58
N GLY A 93 -11.39 16.75 -26.63
CA GLY A 93 -10.88 15.39 -26.83
C GLY A 93 -11.87 14.28 -26.40
N PRO A 94 -11.55 12.98 -26.56
CA PRO A 94 -10.24 12.40 -26.82
C PRO A 94 -9.87 12.34 -28.32
N ARG A 95 -8.63 12.73 -28.63
CA ARG A 95 -8.03 12.62 -29.97
C ARG A 95 -7.00 11.49 -30.03
N ASP A 96 -6.88 10.85 -31.18
CA ASP A 96 -5.84 9.84 -31.42
C ASP A 96 -4.44 10.48 -31.53
N ARG A 97 -3.44 9.65 -31.90
CA ARG A 97 -2.06 10.11 -32.09
C ARG A 97 -1.92 11.14 -33.22
N ASP A 98 -2.80 11.07 -34.23
CA ASP A 98 -2.79 11.91 -35.41
C ASP A 98 -3.66 13.18 -35.22
N GLY A 99 -4.26 13.34 -34.04
CA GLY A 99 -5.09 14.49 -33.70
C GLY A 99 -6.53 14.37 -34.21
N THR A 100 -6.98 13.18 -34.63
CA THR A 100 -8.35 12.94 -35.09
C THR A 100 -9.26 12.65 -33.89
N ALA A 101 -10.49 13.15 -33.92
CA ALA A 101 -11.49 12.82 -32.91
C ALA A 101 -11.79 11.30 -32.94
N LEU A 102 -11.69 10.62 -31.79
CA LEU A 102 -11.91 9.18 -31.71
C LEU A 102 -13.39 8.78 -31.88
N TYR A 103 -14.31 9.72 -31.66
CA TYR A 103 -15.75 9.51 -31.75
C TYR A 103 -16.39 10.58 -32.64
N SER A 104 -16.05 10.59 -33.93
CA SER A 104 -16.80 11.37 -34.93
C SER A 104 -17.72 10.43 -35.71
N SER A 105 -19.00 10.40 -35.37
CA SER A 105 -20.06 9.82 -36.22
C SER A 105 -20.76 10.91 -37.00
#